data_AF-B9L247-F1
#
_entry.id   AF-B9L247-F1
#
_cell.length_a   1.000
_cell.length_b   1.000
_cell.length_c   1.000
_cell.angle_alpha   90.00
_cell.angle_beta   90.00
_cell.angle_gamma   90.00
#
_symmetry.space_group_name_H-M   'P 1'
#
loop_
_entity.id
_entity.type
_entity.pdbx_description
1 polymer ?
#
loop_
_entity_poly.entity_id
_entity_poly.type
_entity_poly.pdbx_seq_one_letter_code
_entity_poly.pdbx_strand_id
1 'polypeptide(L)'
;MTAEPVKLHLDTQYATGLLVPIAEVLRELEARLRHYQLELRLAEIDLQCIVSAHQAVAEASRVVEDLVQRGVQAQTWREGGY
;
A
#
# COMPACT_ATOMS: atom_id res chain seq x y z
N MET A 1 4.04 -6.83 35.63
CA MET A 1 4.87 -5.83 34.93
C MET A 1 4.23 -5.56 33.58
N THR A 2 3.40 -4.52 33.51
CA THR A 2 2.80 -4.05 32.26
C THR A 2 3.87 -3.30 31.47
N ALA A 3 4.38 -3.91 30.41
CA ALA A 3 5.23 -3.21 29.47
C ALA A 3 4.39 -2.09 28.84
N GLU A 4 4.72 -0.83 29.15
CA GLU A 4 4.15 0.30 28.42
C GLU A 4 4.49 0.14 26.94
N PRO A 5 3.55 0.38 26.01
CA PRO A 5 3.86 0.33 24.59
C PRO A 5 4.91 1.40 24.31
N VAL A 6 6.12 0.97 23.96
CA VAL A 6 7.17 1.87 23.50
C VAL A 6 6.58 2.65 22.33
N LYS A 7 6.26 3.93 22.56
CA LYS A 7 5.89 4.87 21.50
C LYS A 7 7.11 5.01 20.61
N LEU A 8 7.21 4.13 19.61
CA LEU A 8 8.16 4.26 18.52
C LEU A 8 7.97 5.68 17.98
N HIS A 9 8.94 6.55 18.28
CA HIS A 9 9.05 7.83 17.63
C HIS A 9 9.45 7.47 16.21
N LEU A 10 8.45 7.27 15.37
CA LEU A 10 8.60 7.15 13.95
C LEU A 10 9.13 8.49 13.49
N ASP A 11 10.44 8.64 13.53
CA ASP A 11 11.08 9.60 12.67
C ASP A 11 10.57 9.35 11.25
N THR A 12 10.62 10.40 10.46
CA THR A 12 10.00 10.38 9.14
C THR A 12 10.70 9.41 8.18
N GLN A 13 11.87 8.85 8.54
CA GLN A 13 12.57 7.80 7.81
C GLN A 13 11.95 6.42 8.06
N TYR A 14 11.45 6.13 9.27
CA TYR A 14 10.74 4.86 9.55
C TYR A 14 9.35 4.79 8.96
N ALA A 15 8.62 5.91 8.89
CA ALA A 15 7.23 5.92 8.42
C ALA A 15 7.09 5.45 6.96
N THR A 16 7.95 5.91 6.06
CA THR A 16 7.97 5.44 4.66
C THR A 16 8.40 3.98 4.57
N GLY A 17 9.35 3.54 5.42
CA GLY A 17 9.77 2.14 5.49
C GLY A 17 8.63 1.17 5.87
N LEU A 18 7.62 1.64 6.62
CA LEU A 18 6.41 0.86 6.91
C LEU A 18 5.44 0.76 5.72
N LEU A 19 5.49 1.72 4.80
CA LEU A 19 4.60 1.77 3.63
C LEU A 19 5.08 0.89 2.47
N VAL A 20 6.40 0.68 2.34
CA VAL A 20 7.00 -0.21 1.32
C VAL A 20 6.39 -1.62 1.34
N PRO A 21 6.39 -2.38 2.46
CA PRO A 21 5.82 -3.72 2.47
C PRO A 21 4.31 -3.72 2.19
N ILE A 22 3.59 -2.65 2.55
CA ILE A 22 2.17 -2.51 2.22
C ILE A 22 1.99 -2.37 0.70
N ALA A 23 2.82 -1.54 0.05
CA ALA A 23 2.79 -1.37 -1.41
C ALA A 23 3.14 -2.65 -2.17
N GLU A 24 4.01 -3.51 -1.62
CA GLU A 24 4.33 -4.81 -2.20
C GLU A 24 3.14 -5.78 -2.12
N VAL A 25 2.50 -5.88 -0.96
CA VAL A 25 1.29 -6.71 -0.78
C VAL A 25 0.17 -6.26 -1.70
N LEU A 26 -0.04 -4.95 -1.86
CA LEU A 26 -1.06 -4.41 -2.75
C LEU A 26 -0.79 -4.78 -4.22
N ARG A 27 0.46 -4.71 -4.68
CA ARG A 27 0.86 -5.18 -6.02
C ARG A 27 0.62 -6.67 -6.22
N GLU A 28 0.92 -7.49 -5.22
CA GLU A 28 0.64 -8.92 -5.28
C GLU A 28 -0.87 -9.21 -5.37
N LEU A 29 -1.68 -8.50 -4.59
CA LEU A 29 -3.14 -8.63 -4.65
C LEU A 29 -3.69 -8.22 -6.01
N GLU A 30 -3.21 -7.12 -6.58
CA GLU A 30 -3.60 -6.67 -7.92
C GLU A 30 -3.26 -7.72 -8.98
N ALA A 31 -2.05 -8.29 -8.93
CA ALA A 31 -1.64 -9.35 -9.85
C ALA A 31 -2.53 -10.60 -9.75
N ARG A 32 -2.89 -11.02 -8.53
CA ARG A 32 -3.81 -12.14 -8.31
C ARG A 32 -5.21 -11.86 -8.83
N LEU A 33 -5.75 -10.66 -8.57
CA LEU A 33 -7.08 -10.28 -9.05
C LEU A 33 -7.14 -10.22 -10.59
N ARG A 34 -6.09 -9.68 -11.22
CA ARG A 34 -5.96 -9.70 -12.68
C ARG A 34 -5.90 -11.13 -13.22
N HIS A 35 -5.14 -12.02 -12.57
CA HIS A 35 -5.09 -13.43 -12.94
C HIS A 35 -6.48 -14.09 -12.87
N TYR A 36 -7.24 -13.86 -11.79
CA TYR A 36 -8.60 -14.39 -11.66
C TYR A 36 -9.53 -13.89 -12.76
N GLN A 37 -9.45 -12.61 -13.10
CA GLN A 37 -10.29 -12.01 -14.13
C GLN A 37 -9.99 -12.55 -15.54
N LEU A 38 -8.72 -12.85 -15.85
CA LEU A 38 -8.29 -13.28 -17.18
C LEU A 38 -8.37 -14.79 -17.38
N GLU A 39 -8.06 -15.58 -16.34
CA GLU A 39 -7.82 -17.02 -16.49
C GLU A 39 -8.99 -17.88 -15.98
N LEU A 40 -9.86 -17.33 -15.13
CA LEU A 40 -10.99 -18.09 -14.57
C LEU A 40 -12.29 -17.81 -15.32
N ARG A 41 -13.08 -18.86 -15.55
CA ARG A 41 -14.46 -18.72 -16.00
C ARG A 41 -15.33 -18.42 -14.79
N LEU A 42 -15.63 -17.14 -14.60
CA LEU A 42 -16.43 -16.65 -13.48
C LEU A 42 -17.90 -16.51 -13.87
N ALA A 43 -18.81 -16.78 -12.93
CA ALA A 43 -20.18 -16.32 -13.06
C ALA A 43 -20.22 -14.78 -13.01
N GLU A 44 -21.28 -14.17 -13.54
CA GLU A 44 -21.40 -12.71 -13.60
C GLU A 44 -21.24 -12.04 -12.23
N ILE A 45 -21.85 -12.63 -11.19
CA ILE A 45 -21.76 -12.12 -9.82
C ILE A 45 -20.33 -12.20 -9.27
N ASP A 46 -19.61 -13.29 -9.55
CA ASP A 46 -18.23 -13.46 -9.11
C ASP A 46 -17.29 -12.49 -9.84
N LEU A 47 -17.53 -12.26 -11.14
CA LEU A 47 -16.80 -11.27 -11.91
C LEU A 47 -17.01 -9.86 -11.35
N GLN A 48 -18.24 -9.49 -10.99
CA GLN A 48 -18.53 -8.20 -10.35
C GLN A 48 -17.79 -8.05 -9.01
N CYS A 49 -17.74 -9.11 -8.20
CA CYS A 49 -16.96 -9.13 -6.96
C CYS A 49 -15.46 -8.92 -7.22
N ILE A 50 -14.88 -9.62 -8.21
CA ILE A 50 -13.46 -9.47 -8.57
C ILE A 50 -13.16 -8.07 -9.08
N VAL A 51 -14.02 -7.50 -9.94
CA VAL A 51 -13.86 -6.12 -10.43
C VAL A 51 -13.91 -5.12 -9.28
N SER A 52 -14.84 -5.30 -8.33
CA SER A 52 -14.96 -4.42 -7.16
C SER A 52 -13.73 -4.52 -6.25
N ALA A 53 -13.22 -5.74 -6.03
CA ALA A 53 -11.98 -5.95 -5.30
C ALA A 53 -10.78 -5.29 -6.01
N HIS A 54 -10.71 -5.39 -7.34
CA HIS A 54 -9.65 -4.76 -8.13
C HIS A 54 -9.67 -3.23 -7.99
N GLN A 55 -10.86 -2.61 -8.00
CA GLN A 55 -11.01 -1.17 -7.78
C GLN A 55 -10.54 -0.75 -6.38
N ALA A 56 -10.90 -1.52 -5.35
CA ALA A 56 -10.49 -1.24 -3.97
C ALA A 56 -8.97 -1.35 -3.79
N VAL A 57 -8.34 -2.38 -4.37
CA VAL A 57 -6.87 -2.56 -4.31
C VAL A 57 -6.14 -1.47 -5.10
N ALA A 58 -6.65 -1.09 -6.28
CA ALA A 58 -6.05 -0.02 -7.09
C ALA A 58 -6.10 1.33 -6.35
N GLU A 59 -7.22 1.66 -5.71
CA GLU A 59 -7.34 2.89 -4.93
C GLU A 59 -6.41 2.88 -3.70
N ALA A 60 -6.33 1.76 -2.98
CA ALA A 60 -5.39 1.60 -1.88
C ALA A 60 -3.94 1.77 -2.34
N SER A 61 -3.57 1.20 -3.49
CA SER A 61 -2.23 1.31 -4.08
C SER A 61 -1.89 2.77 -4.38
N ARG A 62 -2.80 3.48 -5.05
CA ARG A 62 -2.65 4.91 -5.37
C ARG A 62 -2.42 5.76 -4.11
N VAL A 63 -3.18 5.51 -3.05
CA VAL A 63 -3.05 6.24 -1.78
C VAL A 63 -1.70 5.95 -1.10
N VAL A 64 -1.28 4.69 -1.06
CA VAL A 64 0.00 4.31 -0.43
C VAL A 64 1.19 4.89 -1.22
N GLU A 65 1.15 4.85 -2.54
CA GLU A 65 2.20 5.45 -3.38
C GLU A 65 2.33 6.96 -3.18
N ASP A 66 1.22 7.67 -3.11
CA ASP A 66 1.19 9.11 -2.83
C ASP A 66 1.75 9.42 -1.42
N LEU A 67 1.42 8.62 -0.41
CA LEU A 67 2.00 8.75 0.93
C LEU A 67 3.52 8.49 0.94
N VAL A 68 3.99 7.49 0.19
CA VAL A 68 5.43 7.21 0.03
C VAL A 68 6.13 8.40 -0.61
N GLN A 69 5.59 8.94 -1.72
CA GLN A 69 6.17 10.09 -2.41
C GLN A 69 6.25 11.33 -1.52
N ARG A 70 5.17 11.65 -0.79
CA ARG A 70 5.16 12.76 0.18
C ARG A 70 6.18 12.56 1.30
N GLY A 71 6.31 11.32 1.79
CA GLY A 71 7.31 10.95 2.80
C GLY A 71 8.75 11.15 2.29
N VAL A 72 9.06 10.69 1.08
CA VAL A 72 10.38 10.88 0.44
C VAL A 72 10.68 12.36 0.24
N GLN A 73 9.73 13.14 -0.31
CA GLN A 73 9.92 14.58 -0.49
C GLN A 73 10.24 15.28 0.83
N ALA A 74 9.50 14.98 1.89
CA ALA A 74 9.72 15.56 3.21
C ALA A 74 11.10 15.21 3.81
N GLN A 75 11.69 14.07 3.45
CA GLN A 75 13.05 13.69 3.82
C GLN A 75 14.09 14.46 3.01
N THR A 76 13.93 14.56 1.68
CA THR A 76 14.85 15.28 0.79
C THR A 76 15.01 16.76 1.18
N TRP A 77 13.92 17.43 1.56
CA TRP A 77 13.97 18.82 2.04
C TRP A 77 14.79 19.00 3.34
N ARG A 78 14.83 17.98 4.20
CA ARG A 78 15.64 18.04 5.44
C ARG A 78 17.13 17.83 5.18
N GLU A 79 17.47 17.01 4.19
CA GLU A 79 18.86 16.70 3.85
C GLU A 79 19.51 17.79 2.98
N GLY A 80 18.72 18.53 2.19
CA GLY A 80 19.19 19.60 1.31
C GLY A 80 19.20 21.02 1.90
N GLY A 81 18.72 21.22 3.12
CA GLY A 81 18.71 22.51 3.81
C GLY A 81 19.94 22.70 4.70
N TYR A 82 21.08 23.05 4.10
CA TYR A 82 22.28 23.57 4.78
C TYR A 82 22.62 24.96 4.27
#